data_AF-A0A917XMQ0-F1
#
_entry.id   AF-A0A917XMQ0-F1
#
_cell.length_a   1.000
_cell.length_b   1.000
_cell.length_c   1.000
_cell.angle_alpha   90.00
_cell.angle_beta   90.00
_cell.angle_gamma   90.00
#
_symmetry.space_group_name_H-M   'P 1'
#
loop_
_entity.id
_entity.type
_entity.pdbx_description
1 polymer ?
#
loop_
_entity_poly.entity_id
_entity_poly.type
_entity_poly.pdbx_seq_one_letter_code
_entity_poly.pdbx_strand_id
1 'polypeptide(L)'
;MASRTIPLRVPLDESGVPHPASAVAPPPRRPAADTASAPLQAATPLRDQGADMSLGTTITIEGDELREVFARLSPHLPPYLRKIGPRPYNGLSFEFAPFTGRENKPTTPQSFYDDPKLRFASQSDDPTEHLVRTAARTIMGDLIEAARGEWRDAAHVADLKAVVGNAPDRWRTYERELKALEAAYSYLRTPEAAKEWPSALSRLVDAQDRTSEAAVAFDERAEEIARVHDQHLYADLGHAAALARAGCPDAGDWHIVSADQYSNTWFSDWNTSVPLQERTRRLVAQQDAHVAKVGRLSGFPG
;
A
#
# COMPACT_ATOMS: atom_id res chain seq x y z
N MET A 1 -1.88 15.92 2.01
CA MET A 1 -1.36 15.77 3.38
C MET A 1 0.10 16.19 3.37
N ALA A 2 0.47 17.21 4.13
CA ALA A 2 1.86 17.67 4.22
C ALA A 2 2.64 16.69 5.11
N SER A 3 3.66 16.02 4.56
CA SER A 3 4.60 15.21 5.35
C SER A 3 5.51 16.14 6.16
N ARG A 4 5.57 15.93 7.47
CA ARG A 4 6.55 16.57 8.36
C ARG A 4 7.73 15.62 8.49
N THR A 5 8.95 16.14 8.38
CA THR A 5 10.15 15.31 8.50
C THR A 5 11.15 16.00 9.42
N ILE A 6 11.70 15.27 10.39
CA ILE A 6 12.71 15.76 11.33
C ILE A 6 14.08 15.26 10.84
N PRO A 7 14.94 16.11 10.26
CA PRO A 7 16.28 15.68 9.87
C PRO A 7 17.15 15.43 11.12
N LEU A 8 17.73 14.23 11.23
CA LEU A 8 18.73 13.92 12.25
C LEU A 8 20.12 14.37 11.79
N ARG A 9 20.85 15.11 12.64
CA ARG A 9 22.25 15.54 12.38
C ARG A 9 23.31 14.70 13.10
N VAL A 10 22.93 13.67 13.87
CA VAL A 10 23.86 12.90 14.71
C VAL A 10 23.64 11.40 14.50
N PRO A 11 24.70 10.58 14.40
CA PRO A 11 24.56 9.13 14.35
C PRO A 11 24.00 8.57 15.67
N LEU A 12 22.96 7.75 15.57
CA LEU A 12 22.44 6.92 16.66
C LEU A 12 23.26 5.61 16.73
N ASP A 13 23.42 5.03 17.93
CA ASP A 13 24.09 3.73 18.08
C ASP A 13 23.18 2.55 17.68
N GLU A 14 23.67 1.31 17.79
CA GLU A 14 22.93 0.10 17.39
C GLU A 14 21.61 -0.10 18.17
N SER A 15 21.47 0.55 19.33
CA SER A 15 20.33 0.48 20.25
C SER A 15 19.34 1.65 20.13
N GLY A 16 19.71 2.74 19.44
CA GLY A 16 18.84 3.90 19.24
C GLY A 16 18.82 4.89 20.41
N VAL A 17 19.78 4.84 21.35
CA VAL A 17 19.88 5.76 22.49
C VAL A 17 21.28 6.40 22.57
N PRO A 18 21.45 7.72 22.71
CA PRO A 18 22.78 8.33 22.79
C PRO A 18 23.36 8.26 24.23
N HIS A 19 24.55 7.65 24.39
CA HIS A 19 25.33 7.68 25.64
C HIS A 19 26.46 8.74 25.64
N PRO A 20 26.88 9.24 26.82
CA PRO A 20 27.88 10.29 26.94
C PRO A 20 29.28 9.77 26.57
N ALA A 21 29.99 10.55 25.75
CA ALA A 21 31.40 10.31 25.49
C ALA A 21 32.19 10.34 26.81
N SER A 22 32.86 9.23 27.12
CA SER A 22 33.86 9.17 28.19
C SER A 22 34.91 10.25 27.98
N ALA A 23 35.14 11.05 29.01
CA ALA A 23 36.18 12.06 29.05
C ALA A 23 37.55 11.40 28.88
N VAL A 24 38.20 11.66 27.75
CA VAL A 24 39.64 11.40 27.56
C VAL A 24 40.38 12.74 27.66
N ALA A 25 41.35 12.76 28.57
CA ALA A 25 42.18 13.92 28.89
C ALA A 25 42.97 14.48 27.69
N PRO A 26 43.31 15.79 27.68
CA PRO A 26 44.01 16.41 26.56
C PRO A 26 45.53 16.20 26.65
N PRO A 27 46.24 15.96 25.53
CA PRO A 27 47.69 16.05 25.46
C PRO A 27 48.16 17.47 25.03
N PRO A 28 49.46 17.80 25.18
CA PRO A 28 49.93 19.14 25.51
C PRO A 28 50.20 20.07 24.31
N ARG A 29 50.19 21.37 24.61
CA ARG A 29 50.52 22.50 23.73
C ARG A 29 52.00 22.53 23.28
N ARG A 30 52.23 23.01 22.05
CA ARG A 30 53.36 23.90 21.63
C ARG A 30 53.21 24.33 20.15
N PRO A 31 53.92 25.38 19.65
CA PRO A 31 53.58 26.80 19.75
C PRO A 31 53.35 27.48 18.38
N ALA A 32 53.12 28.79 18.45
CA ALA A 32 52.65 29.76 17.46
C ALA A 32 53.38 29.85 16.11
N ALA A 33 52.63 30.30 15.09
CA ALA A 33 53.12 31.20 14.06
C ALA A 33 52.05 32.27 13.76
N ASP A 34 52.46 33.53 13.92
CA ASP A 34 51.76 34.77 13.65
C ASP A 34 51.40 34.94 12.17
N THR A 35 50.22 35.49 11.87
CA THR A 35 50.12 36.63 10.93
C THR A 35 48.81 37.43 11.11
N ALA A 36 48.96 38.58 11.77
CA ALA A 36 48.37 39.91 11.51
C ALA A 36 46.90 40.10 11.03
N SER A 37 46.10 40.66 11.96
CA SER A 37 45.38 41.96 11.92
C SER A 37 44.28 42.31 10.88
N ALA A 38 43.02 42.28 11.38
CA ALA A 38 42.01 43.37 11.47
C ALA A 38 41.38 44.00 10.19
N PRO A 39 40.16 44.64 10.23
CA PRO A 39 39.42 45.09 11.42
C PRO A 39 37.89 44.81 11.46
N LEU A 40 37.32 45.17 12.62
CA LEU A 40 35.93 45.31 13.01
C LEU A 40 34.94 45.73 11.90
N GLN A 41 33.77 45.07 11.87
CA GLN A 41 32.48 45.76 11.74
C GLN A 41 31.43 45.12 12.65
N ALA A 42 30.80 45.98 13.46
CA ALA A 42 29.63 45.70 14.26
C ALA A 42 28.36 45.83 13.40
N ALA A 43 27.38 44.95 13.61
CA ALA A 43 25.97 45.25 13.36
C ALA A 43 25.09 44.27 14.16
N THR A 44 24.43 44.78 15.18
CA THR A 44 23.27 44.17 15.84
C THR A 44 21.98 44.54 15.04
N PRO A 45 20.78 44.12 15.48
CA PRO A 45 19.91 43.11 14.88
C PRO A 45 18.73 43.74 14.09
N LEU A 46 17.95 42.96 13.33
CA LEU A 46 16.50 43.18 13.13
C LEU A 46 15.92 42.04 12.25
N ARG A 47 14.94 41.30 12.78
CA ARG A 47 13.52 41.32 12.40
C ARG A 47 13.15 40.61 11.08
N ASP A 48 12.27 39.63 11.27
CA ASP A 48 10.97 39.54 10.61
C ASP A 48 11.01 39.44 9.08
N GLN A 49 11.20 38.21 8.61
CA GLN A 49 10.56 37.71 7.39
C GLN A 49 9.56 36.68 7.91
N GLY A 50 8.28 37.02 7.95
CA GLY A 50 7.50 37.26 6.74
C GLY A 50 6.63 36.03 6.58
N ALA A 51 5.32 36.22 6.72
CA ALA A 51 4.30 35.21 6.54
C ALA A 51 4.38 34.67 5.10
N ASP A 52 5.18 33.63 4.92
CA ASP A 52 5.22 32.83 3.71
C ASP A 52 4.42 31.56 3.97
N MET A 53 3.64 31.13 3.00
CA MET A 53 2.79 29.94 3.08
C MET A 53 3.68 28.70 3.16
N SER A 54 4.17 28.39 4.37
CA SER A 54 5.12 27.32 4.64
C SER A 54 4.47 25.96 4.39
N LEU A 55 4.75 25.42 3.20
CA LEU A 55 4.62 24.01 2.88
C LEU A 55 5.57 23.21 3.80
N GLY A 56 5.05 22.81 4.96
CA GLY A 56 5.70 21.90 5.91
C GLY A 56 6.72 22.57 6.84
N THR A 57 6.33 22.79 8.10
CA THR A 57 7.27 23.17 9.16
C THR A 57 8.29 22.05 9.38
N THR A 58 9.55 22.29 9.01
CA THR A 58 10.66 21.39 9.33
C THR A 58 11.17 21.74 10.72
N ILE A 59 11.03 20.81 11.67
CA ILE A 59 11.54 20.99 13.04
C ILE A 59 12.97 20.46 13.05
N THR A 60 13.94 21.34 13.26
CA THR A 60 15.34 20.94 13.48
C THR A 60 15.56 20.84 14.98
N ILE A 61 16.09 19.71 15.44
CA ILE A 61 16.29 19.41 16.87
C ILE A 61 17.75 19.00 17.04
N GLU A 62 18.42 19.56 18.05
CA GLU A 62 19.80 19.21 18.39
C GLU A 62 19.87 17.87 19.18
N GLY A 63 21.06 17.28 19.28
CA GLY A 63 21.22 15.94 19.88
C GLY A 63 20.74 15.84 21.34
N ASP A 64 20.92 16.89 22.13
CA ASP A 64 20.52 16.93 23.54
C ASP A 64 19.01 17.11 23.70
N GLU A 65 18.41 17.92 22.83
CA GLU A 65 16.96 18.09 22.76
C GLU A 65 16.27 16.80 22.30
N LEU A 66 16.86 16.08 21.36
CA LEU A 66 16.34 14.79 20.91
C LEU A 66 16.37 13.73 22.02
N ARG A 67 17.43 13.71 22.84
CA ARG A 67 17.51 12.85 24.03
C ARG A 67 16.38 13.15 25.00
N GLU A 68 16.14 14.43 25.28
CA GLU A 68 15.06 14.86 26.16
C GLU A 68 13.68 14.46 25.59
N VAL A 69 13.46 14.62 24.29
CA VAL A 69 12.23 14.17 23.61
C VAL A 69 12.01 12.68 23.83
N PHE A 70 13.01 11.83 23.57
CA PHE A 70 12.85 10.38 23.74
C PHE A 70 12.71 9.95 25.20
N ALA A 71 13.37 10.64 26.13
CA ALA A 71 13.19 10.41 27.56
C ALA A 71 11.73 10.65 27.99
N ARG A 72 11.06 11.66 27.43
CA ARG A 72 9.63 11.93 27.67
C ARG A 72 8.70 10.98 26.93
N LEU A 73 9.07 10.52 25.74
CA LEU A 73 8.26 9.58 24.96
C LEU A 73 8.29 8.15 25.51
N SER A 74 9.41 7.73 26.11
CA SER A 74 9.67 6.35 26.54
C SER A 74 8.50 5.69 27.31
N PRO A 75 7.84 6.34 28.28
CA PRO A 75 6.70 5.74 29.01
C PRO A 75 5.45 5.49 28.16
N HIS A 76 5.38 6.08 26.97
CA HIS A 76 4.24 6.05 26.07
C HIS A 76 4.51 5.29 24.77
N LEU A 77 5.73 4.78 24.58
CA LEU A 77 6.05 4.00 23.39
C LEU A 77 5.26 2.69 23.42
N PRO A 78 4.63 2.31 22.29
CA PRO A 78 3.83 1.11 22.25
C PRO A 78 4.70 -0.16 22.32
N PRO A 79 4.18 -1.26 22.88
CA PRO A 79 4.95 -2.50 23.10
C PRO A 79 5.35 -3.23 21.81
N TYR A 80 4.72 -2.91 20.68
CA TYR A 80 5.07 -3.46 19.36
C TYR A 80 6.24 -2.73 18.70
N LEU A 81 6.73 -1.61 19.24
CA LEU A 81 7.91 -0.94 18.72
C LEU A 81 9.18 -1.68 19.12
N ARG A 82 10.02 -2.04 18.14
CA ARG A 82 11.30 -2.73 18.36
C ARG A 82 12.48 -1.79 18.28
N LYS A 83 12.51 -0.94 17.26
CA LYS A 83 13.65 -0.06 16.99
C LYS A 83 13.18 1.27 16.43
N ILE A 84 13.90 2.32 16.80
CA ILE A 84 13.83 3.63 16.17
C ILE A 84 15.22 3.90 15.58
N GLY A 85 15.28 4.32 14.33
CA GLY A 85 16.54 4.56 13.62
C GLY A 85 16.46 5.78 12.72
N PRO A 86 17.59 6.24 12.18
CA PRO A 86 17.61 7.28 11.18
C PRO A 86 17.18 6.73 9.81
N ARG A 87 16.40 7.50 9.05
CA ARG A 87 16.16 7.22 7.62
C ARG A 87 17.34 7.73 6.77
N PRO A 88 17.66 7.08 5.62
CA PRO A 88 18.81 7.46 4.79
C PRO A 88 18.78 8.89 4.22
N TYR A 89 17.60 9.48 4.05
CA TYR A 89 17.45 10.79 3.39
C TYR A 89 16.97 11.89 4.33
N ASN A 90 16.17 11.56 5.35
CA ASN A 90 15.72 12.42 6.45
C ASN A 90 14.67 11.67 7.30
N GLY A 91 14.47 12.08 8.56
CA GLY A 91 13.41 11.53 9.41
C GLY A 91 13.82 10.31 10.24
N LEU A 92 12.83 9.78 10.94
CA LEU A 92 12.94 8.54 11.71
C LEU A 92 12.37 7.37 10.92
N SER A 93 13.00 6.21 11.04
CA SER A 93 12.44 4.91 10.69
C SER A 93 12.00 4.21 11.97
N PHE A 94 10.87 3.52 11.91
CA PHE A 94 10.37 2.70 13.00
C PHE A 94 10.37 1.25 12.53
N GLU A 95 10.83 0.35 13.39
CA GLU A 95 10.73 -1.09 13.19
C GLU A 95 9.75 -1.64 14.22
N PHE A 96 8.77 -2.41 13.76
CA PHE A 96 7.74 -3.00 14.62
C PHE A 96 7.87 -4.52 14.69
N ALA A 97 7.26 -5.10 15.72
CA ALA A 97 6.91 -6.50 15.70
C ALA A 97 5.89 -6.76 14.57
N PRO A 98 5.95 -7.91 13.88
CA PRO A 98 5.01 -8.21 12.81
C PRO A 98 3.55 -8.12 13.28
N PHE A 99 2.77 -7.30 12.60
CA PHE A 99 1.33 -7.22 12.79
C PHE A 99 0.63 -8.43 12.17
N THR A 100 -0.43 -8.91 12.82
CA THR A 100 -1.30 -9.95 12.24
C THR A 100 -2.53 -9.35 11.57
N GLY A 101 -2.80 -8.07 11.82
CA GLY A 101 -4.00 -7.38 11.34
C GLY A 101 -5.27 -7.74 12.13
N ARG A 102 -5.15 -8.56 13.18
CA ARG A 102 -6.25 -8.97 14.07
C ARG A 102 -6.18 -8.34 15.45
N GLU A 103 -5.00 -7.87 15.85
CA GLU A 103 -4.83 -6.99 17.00
C GLU A 103 -5.56 -5.65 16.84
N ASN A 104 -5.76 -4.95 17.95
CA ASN A 104 -6.33 -3.61 17.95
C ASN A 104 -5.51 -2.66 17.08
N LYS A 105 -6.20 -1.86 16.26
CA LYS A 105 -5.56 -0.83 15.44
C LYS A 105 -4.65 0.06 16.31
N PRO A 106 -3.39 0.30 15.89
CA PRO A 106 -2.49 1.19 16.60
C PRO A 106 -3.11 2.56 16.87
N THR A 107 -3.10 2.98 18.13
CA THR A 107 -3.57 4.30 18.59
C THR A 107 -2.57 4.90 19.55
N THR A 108 -2.51 6.23 19.58
CA THR A 108 -1.76 6.95 20.61
C THR A 108 -2.40 6.64 21.97
N PRO A 109 -1.62 6.17 22.96
CA PRO A 109 -2.17 5.82 24.26
C PRO A 109 -2.67 7.08 24.98
N GLN A 110 -3.77 6.97 25.73
CA GLN A 110 -4.35 8.10 26.46
C GLN A 110 -3.35 8.75 27.42
N SER A 111 -2.46 7.96 28.02
CA SER A 111 -1.39 8.44 28.90
C SER A 111 -0.49 9.50 28.25
N PHE A 112 -0.31 9.47 26.93
CA PHE A 112 0.46 10.48 26.19
C PHE A 112 -0.22 11.86 26.22
N TYR A 113 -1.55 11.92 26.13
CA TYR A 113 -2.31 13.17 26.17
C TYR A 113 -2.44 13.75 27.57
N ASP A 114 -2.43 12.86 28.57
CA ASP A 114 -2.57 13.24 29.97
C ASP A 114 -1.25 13.71 30.60
N ASP A 115 -0.10 13.39 30.00
CA ASP A 115 1.22 13.79 30.52
C ASP A 115 1.41 15.34 30.45
N PRO A 116 1.53 16.03 31.60
CA PRO A 116 1.80 17.46 31.65
C PRO A 116 3.08 17.88 30.92
N LYS A 117 4.09 17.01 30.85
CA LYS A 117 5.36 17.25 30.14
C LYS A 117 5.22 17.20 28.62
N LEU A 118 4.11 16.69 28.11
CA LEU A 118 3.79 16.54 26.69
C LEU A 118 2.55 17.34 26.27
N ARG A 119 1.88 18.03 27.21
CA ARG A 119 0.75 18.95 26.93
C ARG A 119 1.19 20.21 26.19
N PHE A 120 0.27 20.87 25.47
CA PHE A 120 0.63 22.07 24.68
C PHE A 120 1.29 23.14 25.56
N ALA A 121 2.39 23.71 25.07
CA ALA A 121 3.08 24.86 25.64
C ALA A 121 3.17 25.92 24.54
N SER A 122 2.85 27.17 24.87
CA SER A 122 2.93 28.26 23.90
C SER A 122 4.39 28.59 23.60
N GLN A 123 4.71 28.82 22.32
CA GLN A 123 6.04 29.27 21.92
C GLN A 123 6.42 30.61 22.55
N SER A 124 5.43 31.47 22.84
CA SER A 124 5.65 32.77 23.48
C SER A 124 6.15 32.67 24.92
N ASP A 125 5.80 31.57 25.60
CA ASP A 125 6.02 31.42 27.04
C ASP A 125 7.35 30.70 27.30
N ASP A 126 7.61 29.65 26.53
CA ASP A 126 8.86 28.90 26.55
C ASP A 126 9.14 28.29 25.16
N PRO A 127 9.99 28.94 24.34
CA PRO A 127 10.32 28.48 22.99
C PRO A 127 10.97 27.10 22.96
N THR A 128 11.85 26.79 23.93
CA THR A 128 12.58 25.51 23.99
C THR A 128 11.63 24.38 24.36
N GLU A 129 10.79 24.58 25.36
CA GLU A 129 9.79 23.59 25.76
C GLU A 129 8.73 23.40 24.66
N HIS A 130 8.33 24.47 23.98
CA HIS A 130 7.47 24.39 22.81
C HIS A 130 8.07 23.49 21.72
N LEU A 131 9.37 23.65 21.42
CA LEU A 131 10.09 22.84 20.44
C LEU A 131 10.09 21.36 20.83
N VAL A 132 10.52 21.04 22.06
CA VAL A 132 10.58 19.66 22.58
C VAL A 132 9.21 18.99 22.55
N ARG A 133 8.16 19.67 23.00
CA ARG A 133 6.80 19.08 23.02
C ARG A 133 6.20 18.93 21.62
N THR A 134 6.50 19.86 20.71
CA THR A 134 6.05 19.77 19.32
C THR A 134 6.77 18.65 18.58
N ALA A 135 8.07 18.49 18.83
CA ALA A 135 8.85 17.36 18.36
C ALA A 135 8.29 16.02 18.86
N ALA A 136 8.05 15.89 20.16
CA ALA A 136 7.50 14.67 20.76
C ALA A 136 6.15 14.27 20.14
N ARG A 137 5.25 15.24 19.93
CA ARG A 137 3.95 14.99 19.24
C ARG A 137 4.13 14.58 17.79
N THR A 138 5.07 15.19 17.09
CA THR A 138 5.35 14.86 15.69
C THR A 138 5.88 13.43 15.59
N ILE A 139 6.89 13.08 16.39
CA ILE A 139 7.47 11.73 16.43
C ILE A 139 6.41 10.68 16.81
N MET A 140 5.61 10.93 17.85
CA MET A 140 4.55 10.00 18.24
C MET A 140 3.48 9.86 17.15
N GLY A 141 3.10 10.97 16.49
CA GLY A 141 2.19 10.95 15.35
C GLY A 141 2.72 10.11 14.20
N ASP A 142 3.96 10.36 13.78
CA ASP A 142 4.63 9.64 12.70
C ASP A 142 4.78 8.14 13.03
N LEU A 143 5.12 7.82 14.28
CA LEU A 143 5.23 6.44 14.76
C LEU A 143 3.90 5.70 14.67
N ILE A 144 2.82 6.31 15.17
CA ILE A 144 1.49 5.68 15.16
C ILE A 144 0.96 5.56 13.74
N GLU A 145 1.18 6.54 12.87
CA GLU A 145 0.79 6.45 11.46
C GLU A 145 1.58 5.36 10.71
N ALA A 146 2.89 5.23 10.96
CA ALA A 146 3.71 4.14 10.41
C ALA A 146 3.20 2.77 10.89
N ALA A 147 2.94 2.62 12.19
CA ALA A 147 2.37 1.39 12.74
C ALA A 147 0.98 1.07 12.15
N ARG A 148 0.13 2.09 11.94
CA ARG A 148 -1.17 1.95 11.26
C ARG A 148 -1.02 1.54 9.80
N GLY A 149 0.03 1.98 9.11
CA GLY A 149 0.37 1.53 7.76
C GLY A 149 0.60 0.03 7.73
N GLU A 150 1.57 -0.46 8.51
CA GLU A 150 1.89 -1.89 8.56
C GLU A 150 0.72 -2.75 9.07
N TRP A 151 -0.04 -2.25 10.05
CA TRP A 151 -1.24 -2.92 10.53
C TRP A 151 -2.33 -3.01 9.45
N ARG A 152 -2.55 -1.96 8.64
CA ARG A 152 -3.52 -1.99 7.53
C ARG A 152 -3.13 -3.03 6.49
N ASP A 153 -1.87 -3.06 6.09
CA ASP A 153 -1.35 -4.07 5.16
C ASP A 153 -1.52 -5.49 5.71
N ALA A 154 -1.24 -5.70 7.00
CA ALA A 154 -1.45 -6.99 7.65
C ALA A 154 -2.93 -7.38 7.73
N ALA A 155 -3.82 -6.45 8.06
CA ALA A 155 -5.26 -6.65 8.09
C ALA A 155 -5.82 -6.99 6.71
N HIS A 156 -5.36 -6.27 5.68
CA HIS A 156 -5.72 -6.53 4.29
C HIS A 156 -5.36 -7.95 3.86
N VAL A 157 -4.12 -8.39 4.14
CA VAL A 157 -3.68 -9.76 3.85
C VAL A 157 -4.48 -10.78 4.67
N ALA A 158 -4.76 -10.51 5.94
CA ALA A 158 -5.51 -11.41 6.79
C ALA A 158 -6.96 -11.59 6.33
N ASP A 159 -7.60 -10.54 5.84
CA ASP A 159 -8.95 -10.59 5.26
C ASP A 159 -8.95 -11.30 3.90
N LEU A 160 -7.96 -11.02 3.04
CA LEU A 160 -7.79 -11.75 1.78
C LEU A 160 -7.60 -13.24 1.99
N LYS A 161 -6.78 -13.65 2.97
CA LYS A 161 -6.61 -15.07 3.33
C LYS A 161 -7.93 -15.75 3.71
N ALA A 162 -8.86 -15.02 4.31
CA ALA A 162 -10.16 -15.55 4.70
C ALA A 162 -11.10 -15.74 3.50
N VAL A 163 -11.00 -14.88 2.48
CA VAL A 163 -11.93 -14.91 1.33
C VAL A 163 -11.38 -15.61 0.10
N VAL A 164 -10.05 -15.73 -0.07
CA VAL A 164 -9.46 -16.22 -1.31
C VAL A 164 -9.83 -17.68 -1.62
N GLY A 165 -9.99 -18.52 -0.59
CA GLY A 165 -10.58 -19.86 -0.70
C GLY A 165 -10.12 -20.67 -1.92
N ASN A 166 -11.09 -21.08 -2.75
CA ASN A 166 -10.86 -21.85 -3.98
C ASN A 166 -10.69 -20.98 -5.24
N ALA A 167 -10.42 -19.68 -5.11
CA ALA A 167 -10.17 -18.80 -6.26
C ALA A 167 -9.11 -19.35 -7.22
N PRO A 168 -7.96 -19.90 -6.76
CA PRO A 168 -6.95 -20.46 -7.67
C PRO A 168 -7.47 -21.61 -8.53
N ASP A 169 -8.30 -22.49 -7.96
CA ASP A 169 -8.88 -23.63 -8.70
C ASP A 169 -9.96 -23.17 -9.68
N ARG A 170 -10.78 -22.19 -9.28
CA ARG A 170 -11.80 -21.57 -10.15
C ARG A 170 -11.16 -20.84 -11.32
N TRP A 171 -10.07 -20.09 -11.08
CA TRP A 171 -9.30 -19.42 -12.14
C TRP A 171 -8.73 -20.44 -13.14
N ARG A 172 -8.03 -21.46 -12.64
CA ARG A 172 -7.46 -22.53 -13.50
C ARG A 172 -8.55 -23.26 -14.30
N THR A 173 -9.72 -23.44 -13.72
CA THR A 173 -10.88 -24.00 -14.43
C THR A 173 -11.35 -23.07 -15.54
N TYR A 174 -11.53 -21.79 -15.27
CA TYR A 174 -11.88 -20.79 -16.28
C TYR A 174 -10.86 -20.76 -17.44
N GLU A 175 -9.56 -20.70 -17.15
CA GLU A 175 -8.52 -20.70 -18.17
C GLU A 175 -8.54 -21.97 -19.04
N ARG A 176 -8.79 -23.13 -18.43
CA ARG A 176 -8.89 -24.40 -19.16
C ARG A 176 -10.11 -24.40 -20.08
N GLU A 177 -11.28 -24.02 -19.59
CA GLU A 177 -12.50 -23.99 -20.40
C GLU A 177 -12.41 -22.94 -21.51
N LEU A 178 -11.82 -21.77 -21.24
CA LEU A 178 -11.58 -20.74 -22.25
C LEU A 178 -10.70 -21.27 -23.39
N LYS A 179 -9.60 -21.97 -23.08
CA LYS A 179 -8.75 -22.62 -24.09
C LYS A 179 -9.51 -23.69 -24.88
N ALA A 180 -10.38 -24.45 -24.22
CA ALA A 180 -11.23 -25.45 -24.89
C ALA A 180 -12.26 -24.80 -25.83
N LEU A 181 -12.85 -23.67 -25.43
CA LEU A 181 -13.74 -22.86 -26.26
C LEU A 181 -13.01 -22.31 -27.49
N GLU A 182 -11.83 -21.73 -27.30
CA GLU A 182 -11.00 -21.24 -28.40
C GLU A 182 -10.62 -22.35 -29.39
N ALA A 183 -10.28 -23.54 -28.87
CA ALA A 183 -9.97 -24.71 -29.69
C ALA A 183 -11.21 -25.20 -30.47
N ALA A 184 -12.37 -25.32 -29.82
CA ALA A 184 -13.62 -25.73 -30.46
C ALA A 184 -14.04 -24.76 -31.57
N TYR A 185 -13.96 -23.45 -31.30
CA TYR A 185 -14.27 -22.41 -32.28
C TYR A 185 -13.26 -22.38 -33.43
N SER A 186 -11.98 -22.60 -33.16
CA SER A 186 -10.95 -22.71 -34.19
C SER A 186 -11.14 -23.95 -35.08
N TYR A 187 -11.56 -25.07 -34.48
CA TYR A 187 -11.82 -26.32 -35.20
C TYR A 187 -12.87 -26.16 -36.29
N LEU A 188 -13.88 -25.30 -36.11
CA LEU A 188 -14.90 -25.01 -37.13
C LEU A 188 -14.32 -24.50 -38.46
N ARG A 189 -13.08 -24.02 -38.48
CA ARG A 189 -12.40 -23.54 -39.70
C ARG A 189 -11.62 -24.63 -40.44
N THR A 190 -11.62 -25.86 -39.92
CA THR A 190 -10.92 -26.99 -40.53
C THR A 190 -11.80 -27.70 -41.56
N PRO A 191 -11.21 -28.32 -42.60
CA PRO A 191 -11.94 -29.17 -43.54
C PRO A 191 -12.66 -30.35 -42.87
N GLU A 192 -12.10 -30.86 -41.77
CA GLU A 192 -12.65 -31.96 -40.99
C GLU A 192 -13.97 -31.57 -40.34
N ALA A 193 -14.07 -30.37 -39.75
CA ALA A 193 -15.31 -29.88 -39.14
C ALA A 193 -16.48 -29.81 -40.14
N ALA A 194 -16.23 -29.52 -41.42
CA ALA A 194 -17.27 -29.50 -42.44
C ALA A 194 -17.92 -30.88 -42.67
N LYS A 195 -17.18 -31.98 -42.42
CA LYS A 195 -17.67 -33.35 -42.57
C LYS A 195 -18.57 -33.78 -41.39
N GLU A 196 -18.45 -33.11 -40.25
CA GLU A 196 -19.16 -33.42 -39.01
C GLU A 196 -19.77 -32.16 -38.37
N TRP A 197 -20.29 -31.26 -39.21
CA TRP A 197 -20.69 -29.91 -38.82
C TRP A 197 -21.65 -29.87 -37.61
N PRO A 198 -22.72 -30.69 -37.54
CA PRO A 198 -23.60 -30.71 -36.36
C PRO A 198 -22.87 -31.08 -35.07
N SER A 199 -21.97 -32.08 -35.13
CA SER A 199 -21.18 -32.50 -33.96
C SER A 199 -20.11 -31.47 -33.57
N ALA A 200 -19.53 -30.78 -34.54
CA ALA A 200 -18.59 -29.69 -34.30
C ALA A 200 -19.28 -28.48 -33.63
N LEU A 201 -20.50 -28.13 -34.07
CA LEU A 201 -21.32 -27.10 -33.42
C LEU A 201 -21.75 -27.51 -32.01
N SER A 202 -22.19 -28.75 -31.80
CA SER A 202 -22.54 -29.25 -30.46
C SER A 202 -21.36 -29.09 -29.49
N ARG A 203 -20.14 -29.46 -29.91
CA ARG A 203 -18.94 -29.29 -29.07
C ARG A 203 -18.61 -27.83 -28.78
N LEU A 204 -18.88 -26.92 -29.72
CA LEU A 204 -18.74 -25.48 -29.47
C LEU A 204 -19.71 -25.02 -28.39
N VAL A 205 -21.00 -25.34 -28.52
CA VAL A 205 -22.03 -24.98 -27.54
C VAL A 205 -21.68 -25.52 -26.16
N ASP A 206 -21.31 -26.81 -26.05
CA ASP A 206 -20.90 -27.39 -24.78
C ASP A 206 -19.68 -26.65 -24.16
N ALA A 207 -18.76 -26.16 -24.99
CA ALA A 207 -17.61 -25.38 -24.52
C ALA A 207 -17.99 -23.94 -24.12
N GLN A 208 -18.95 -23.32 -24.80
CA GLN A 208 -19.50 -22.02 -24.44
C GLN A 208 -20.20 -22.08 -23.07
N ASP A 209 -21.00 -23.12 -22.84
CA ASP A 209 -21.71 -23.36 -21.58
C ASP A 209 -20.71 -23.56 -20.43
N ARG A 210 -19.76 -24.49 -20.58
CA ARG A 210 -18.73 -24.72 -19.55
C ARG A 210 -17.87 -23.49 -19.25
N THR A 211 -17.52 -22.70 -20.28
CA THR A 211 -16.75 -21.46 -20.08
C THR A 211 -17.59 -20.42 -19.33
N SER A 212 -18.88 -20.31 -19.66
CA SER A 212 -19.80 -19.40 -18.99
C SER A 212 -20.01 -19.78 -17.52
N GLU A 213 -20.20 -21.07 -17.22
CA GLU A 213 -20.29 -21.58 -15.85
C GLU A 213 -19.00 -21.32 -15.07
N ALA A 214 -17.84 -21.58 -15.66
CA ALA A 214 -16.55 -21.33 -15.02
C ALA A 214 -16.29 -19.84 -14.77
N ALA A 215 -16.71 -18.96 -15.69
CA ALA A 215 -16.63 -17.51 -15.54
C ALA A 215 -17.48 -17.01 -14.37
N VAL A 216 -18.75 -17.45 -14.29
CA VAL A 216 -19.66 -17.14 -13.16
C VAL A 216 -19.06 -17.62 -11.85
N ALA A 217 -18.59 -18.87 -11.80
CA ALA A 217 -17.99 -19.42 -10.60
C ALA A 217 -16.76 -18.60 -10.15
N PHE A 218 -15.88 -18.19 -11.07
CA PHE A 218 -14.77 -17.32 -10.69
C PHE A 218 -15.25 -15.95 -10.20
N ASP A 219 -16.21 -15.32 -10.90
CA ASP A 219 -16.74 -14.00 -10.55
C ASP A 219 -17.36 -13.94 -9.14
N GLU A 220 -18.07 -14.98 -8.69
CA GLU A 220 -18.57 -15.06 -7.31
C GLU A 220 -17.45 -14.85 -6.26
N ARG A 221 -16.30 -15.46 -6.51
CA ARG A 221 -15.15 -15.39 -5.61
C ARG A 221 -14.36 -14.10 -5.81
N ALA A 222 -14.26 -13.63 -7.05
CA ALA A 222 -13.62 -12.38 -7.40
C ALA A 222 -14.36 -11.18 -6.78
N GLU A 223 -15.69 -11.22 -6.70
CA GLU A 223 -16.49 -10.19 -6.02
C GLU A 223 -16.14 -10.10 -4.53
N GLU A 224 -16.05 -11.23 -3.81
CA GLU A 224 -15.64 -11.24 -2.40
C GLU A 224 -14.24 -10.65 -2.21
N ILE A 225 -13.29 -11.01 -3.09
CA ILE A 225 -11.93 -10.46 -3.10
C ILE A 225 -11.94 -8.95 -3.38
N ALA A 226 -12.73 -8.50 -4.37
CA ALA A 226 -12.86 -7.09 -4.73
C ALA A 226 -13.40 -6.25 -3.57
N ARG A 227 -14.42 -6.76 -2.85
CA ARG A 227 -14.95 -6.08 -1.64
C ARG A 227 -13.90 -5.91 -0.56
N VAL A 228 -13.02 -6.91 -0.36
CA VAL A 228 -11.90 -6.79 0.59
C VAL A 228 -10.90 -5.73 0.11
N HIS A 229 -10.59 -5.68 -1.19
CA HIS A 229 -9.74 -4.61 -1.72
C HIS A 229 -10.34 -3.22 -1.49
N ASP A 230 -11.64 -3.03 -1.74
CA ASP A 230 -12.32 -1.75 -1.53
C ASP A 230 -12.35 -1.35 -0.05
N GLN A 231 -12.54 -2.31 0.86
CA GLN A 231 -12.48 -2.07 2.31
C GLN A 231 -11.08 -1.57 2.75
N HIS A 232 -10.04 -1.98 2.04
CA HIS A 232 -8.64 -1.67 2.32
C HIS A 232 -8.04 -0.70 1.30
N LEU A 233 -8.84 0.18 0.68
CA LEU A 233 -8.40 1.16 -0.33
C LEU A 233 -7.20 2.03 0.13
N TYR A 234 -7.04 2.21 1.44
CA TYR A 234 -5.96 2.99 2.02
C TYR A 234 -4.76 2.15 2.49
N ALA A 235 -4.73 0.84 2.28
CA ALA A 235 -3.50 0.06 2.51
C ALA A 235 -2.43 0.49 1.49
N ASP A 236 -1.16 0.47 1.89
CA ASP A 236 -0.06 0.81 0.96
C ASP A 236 0.25 -0.39 0.04
N LEU A 237 -0.25 -1.57 0.41
CA LEU A 237 -0.11 -2.80 -0.34
C LEU A 237 -1.07 -2.85 -1.54
N GLY A 238 -0.52 -2.80 -2.76
CA GLY A 238 -1.29 -2.98 -3.99
C GLY A 238 -1.95 -4.37 -4.09
N HIS A 239 -3.03 -4.48 -4.87
CA HIS A 239 -3.90 -5.67 -4.92
C HIS A 239 -3.15 -6.98 -5.18
N ALA A 240 -2.28 -7.01 -6.21
CA ALA A 240 -1.50 -8.19 -6.56
C ALA A 240 -0.51 -8.58 -5.44
N ALA A 241 0.13 -7.60 -4.80
CA ALA A 241 1.06 -7.86 -3.70
C ALA A 241 0.32 -8.39 -2.46
N ALA A 242 -0.89 -7.89 -2.19
CA ALA A 242 -1.75 -8.36 -1.12
C ALA A 242 -2.19 -9.82 -1.33
N LEU A 243 -2.63 -10.16 -2.55
CA LEU A 243 -2.99 -11.53 -2.91
C LEU A 243 -1.79 -12.49 -2.87
N ALA A 244 -0.61 -12.05 -3.32
CA ALA A 244 0.61 -12.83 -3.22
C ALA A 244 0.96 -13.15 -1.76
N ARG A 245 0.89 -12.17 -0.86
CA ARG A 245 1.08 -12.38 0.59
C ARG A 245 -0.05 -13.19 1.23
N ALA A 246 -1.23 -13.21 0.63
CA ALA A 246 -2.34 -14.08 1.03
C ALA A 246 -2.17 -15.54 0.58
N GLY A 247 -1.12 -15.87 -0.19
CA GLY A 247 -0.83 -17.22 -0.65
C GLY A 247 -1.20 -17.47 -2.12
N CYS A 248 -1.46 -16.43 -2.90
CA CYS A 248 -1.80 -16.52 -4.31
C CYS A 248 -0.83 -15.66 -5.15
N PRO A 249 0.43 -16.11 -5.33
CA PRO A 249 1.45 -15.35 -6.04
C PRO A 249 1.12 -15.07 -7.51
N ASP A 250 0.36 -15.97 -8.15
CA ASP A 250 -0.03 -15.86 -9.56
C ASP A 250 -1.32 -15.03 -9.77
N ALA A 251 -1.85 -14.42 -8.72
CA ALA A 251 -3.10 -13.66 -8.80
C ALA A 251 -2.97 -12.34 -9.57
N GLY A 252 -1.77 -11.95 -10.00
CA GLY A 252 -1.56 -10.80 -10.87
C GLY A 252 -2.25 -10.93 -12.23
N ASP A 253 -2.50 -12.16 -12.69
CA ASP A 253 -3.19 -12.45 -13.94
C ASP A 253 -4.71 -12.59 -13.78
N TRP A 254 -5.21 -12.59 -12.55
CA TRP A 254 -6.64 -12.76 -12.29
C TRP A 254 -7.43 -11.55 -12.73
N HIS A 255 -8.52 -11.80 -13.46
CA HIS A 255 -9.44 -10.76 -13.87
C HIS A 255 -10.42 -10.43 -12.74
N ILE A 256 -10.03 -9.54 -11.84
CA ILE A 256 -10.87 -9.01 -10.77
C ILE A 256 -11.16 -7.55 -11.05
N VAL A 257 -12.44 -7.21 -11.23
CA VAL A 257 -12.91 -5.82 -11.36
C VAL A 257 -13.27 -5.24 -9.99
N SER A 258 -13.57 -3.94 -9.90
CA SER A 258 -14.02 -3.33 -8.64
C SER A 258 -15.37 -3.90 -8.19
N ALA A 259 -15.66 -3.87 -6.89
CA ALA A 259 -16.82 -4.59 -6.34
C ALA A 259 -18.16 -4.06 -6.87
N ASP A 260 -18.24 -2.76 -7.18
CA ASP A 260 -19.42 -2.12 -7.77
C ASP A 260 -19.78 -2.74 -9.14
N GLN A 261 -18.79 -3.17 -9.92
CA GLN A 261 -19.02 -3.74 -11.25
C GLN A 261 -19.73 -5.08 -11.21
N TYR A 262 -19.61 -5.86 -10.13
CA TYR A 262 -20.34 -7.13 -9.99
C TYR A 262 -21.83 -6.93 -9.70
N SER A 263 -22.21 -5.77 -9.14
CA SER A 263 -23.62 -5.42 -8.86
C SER A 263 -24.34 -4.77 -10.06
N ASN A 264 -23.60 -4.43 -11.11
CA ASN A 264 -24.15 -3.77 -12.28
C ASN A 264 -25.03 -4.73 -13.10
N THR A 265 -26.25 -4.30 -13.39
CA THR A 265 -27.20 -5.03 -14.24
C THR A 265 -27.10 -4.65 -15.72
N TRP A 266 -26.32 -3.60 -16.03
CA TRP A 266 -26.12 -3.11 -17.38
C TRP A 266 -24.66 -2.73 -17.62
N PHE A 267 -24.11 -3.19 -18.75
CA PHE A 267 -22.77 -2.85 -19.21
C PHE A 267 -22.83 -2.31 -20.63
N SER A 268 -22.22 -1.14 -20.86
CA SER A 268 -22.05 -0.63 -22.22
C SER A 268 -21.01 -1.45 -22.98
N ASP A 269 -21.14 -1.52 -24.31
CA ASP A 269 -20.15 -2.20 -25.17
C ASP A 269 -18.75 -1.58 -25.07
N TRP A 270 -18.66 -0.32 -24.62
CA TRP A 270 -17.40 0.41 -24.43
C TRP A 270 -16.75 0.16 -23.07
N ASN A 271 -17.47 -0.43 -22.11
CA ASN A 271 -16.89 -0.79 -20.83
C ASN A 271 -15.98 -2.02 -21.02
N THR A 272 -14.69 -1.82 -20.82
CA THR A 272 -13.67 -2.89 -20.89
C THR A 272 -13.39 -3.54 -19.54
N SER A 273 -13.83 -2.93 -18.44
CA SER A 273 -13.67 -3.44 -17.08
C SER A 273 -14.98 -4.03 -16.58
N VAL A 274 -15.37 -5.16 -17.19
CA VAL A 274 -16.58 -5.91 -16.86
C VAL A 274 -16.23 -7.26 -16.24
N PRO A 275 -17.10 -7.88 -15.40
CA PRO A 275 -16.90 -9.24 -14.88
C PRO A 275 -16.64 -10.27 -15.99
N LEU A 276 -16.00 -11.40 -15.65
CA LEU A 276 -15.69 -12.45 -16.63
C LEU A 276 -16.94 -13.02 -17.28
N GLN A 277 -18.05 -13.12 -16.56
CA GLN A 277 -19.34 -13.55 -17.07
C GLN A 277 -19.76 -12.67 -18.25
N GLU A 278 -19.69 -11.35 -18.09
CA GLU A 278 -20.06 -10.40 -19.15
C GLU A 278 -19.09 -10.46 -20.33
N ARG A 279 -17.78 -10.57 -20.04
CA ARG A 279 -16.76 -10.75 -21.07
C ARG A 279 -16.99 -12.02 -21.89
N THR A 280 -17.34 -13.12 -21.23
CA THR A 280 -17.64 -14.42 -21.84
C THR A 280 -18.94 -14.35 -22.64
N ARG A 281 -19.99 -13.74 -22.11
CA ARG A 281 -21.26 -13.51 -22.83
C ARG A 281 -21.04 -12.77 -24.15
N ARG A 282 -20.22 -11.71 -24.14
CA ARG A 282 -19.87 -10.94 -25.36
C ARG A 282 -19.11 -11.80 -26.38
N LEU A 283 -18.15 -12.60 -25.91
CA LEU A 283 -17.40 -13.52 -26.77
C LEU A 283 -18.32 -14.55 -27.44
N VAL A 284 -19.19 -15.19 -26.67
CA VAL A 284 -20.18 -16.17 -27.16
C VAL A 284 -21.09 -15.52 -28.20
N ALA A 285 -21.67 -14.36 -27.90
CA ALA A 285 -22.53 -13.64 -28.83
C ALA A 285 -21.81 -13.30 -30.17
N GLN A 286 -20.52 -12.95 -30.11
CA GLN A 286 -19.72 -12.72 -31.31
C GLN A 286 -19.51 -14.00 -32.13
N GLN A 287 -19.22 -15.13 -31.47
CA GLN A 287 -19.06 -16.43 -32.13
C GLN A 287 -20.37 -16.89 -32.77
N ASP A 288 -21.49 -16.76 -32.07
CA ASP A 288 -22.82 -17.13 -32.57
C ASP A 288 -23.20 -16.29 -33.79
N ALA A 289 -22.97 -14.98 -33.74
CA ALA A 289 -23.20 -14.10 -34.89
C ALA A 289 -22.33 -14.50 -36.09
N HIS A 290 -21.09 -14.92 -35.87
CA HIS A 290 -20.21 -15.40 -36.92
C HIS A 290 -20.71 -16.73 -37.52
N VAL A 291 -21.04 -17.71 -36.67
CA VAL A 291 -21.55 -19.02 -37.10
C VAL A 291 -22.86 -18.85 -37.87
N ALA A 292 -23.80 -18.04 -37.37
CA ALA A 292 -25.05 -17.74 -38.05
C ALA A 292 -24.82 -17.07 -39.42
N LYS A 293 -23.84 -16.15 -39.51
CA LYS A 293 -23.47 -15.54 -40.79
C LYS A 293 -22.90 -16.57 -41.77
N VAL A 294 -22.02 -17.45 -41.32
CA VAL A 294 -21.46 -18.53 -42.15
C VAL A 294 -22.58 -19.46 -42.63
N GLY A 295 -23.44 -19.94 -41.73
CA GLY A 295 -24.58 -20.81 -42.08
C GLY A 295 -25.46 -20.21 -43.18
N ARG A 296 -25.83 -18.92 -43.05
CA ARG A 296 -26.60 -18.20 -44.07
C ARG A 296 -25.89 -18.12 -45.43
N LEU A 297 -24.58 -17.92 -45.44
CA LEU A 297 -23.79 -17.79 -46.69
C LEU A 297 -23.48 -19.15 -47.34
N SER A 298 -23.39 -20.21 -46.55
CA SER A 298 -23.06 -21.56 -47.00
C SER A 298 -24.27 -22.36 -47.48
N GLY A 299 -25.49 -21.83 -47.33
CA GLY A 299 -26.72 -22.51 -47.76
C GLY A 299 -27.14 -23.68 -46.87
N PHE A 300 -26.58 -23.79 -45.67
CA PHE A 300 -27.10 -24.72 -44.66
C PHE A 300 -28.40 -24.13 -44.11
N PRO A 301 -29.56 -24.78 -44.28
CA PRO A 301 -30.77 -24.38 -43.57
C PRO A 301 -30.54 -24.61 -42.07
N GLY A 302 -30.79 -23.57 -41.28
CA GLY A 302 -30.77 -23.65 -39.81
C GLY A 302 -31.88 -24.53 -39.27
#